data_AF-A0A6A2ZIH5-F1
#
_entry.id   AF-A0A6A2ZIH5-F1
#
_cell.length_a   1.000
_cell.length_b   1.000
_cell.length_c   1.000
_cell.angle_alpha   90.00
_cell.angle_beta   90.00
_cell.angle_gamma   90.00
#
_symmetry.space_group_name_H-M   'P 1'
#
loop_
_entity.id
_entity.type
_entity.pdbx_description
1 polymer ?
#
loop_
_entity_poly.entity_id
_entity_poly.type
_entity_poly.pdbx_seq_one_letter_code
_entity_poly.pdbx_strand_id
1 'polypeptide(L)'
;MSRGRLPIMDLKQAYDVELMSSTSKIQHELWPLDEIDSRNAKFPCCLVWTPLPVVSWLAPFIGHLGICREDGAILDFSGSNFVNVDEFSFGVTARYVQLDREKCCFPLNMSGHTCKQGYQHSEYGTAITWDDALRSSVRYFEHKSYNLFTCNSHSFVANCLNRLCYNGSVITIFR
;
A
#
# COMPACT_ATOMS: atom_id res chain seq x y z
N MET A 1 -15.17 40.62 -42.57
CA MET A 1 -14.67 40.07 -41.29
C MET A 1 -15.22 38.65 -41.13
N SER A 2 -14.50 37.63 -41.64
CA SER A 2 -14.92 36.23 -41.45
C SER A 2 -14.62 35.81 -40.02
N ARG A 3 -15.68 35.58 -39.23
CA ARG A 3 -15.58 34.84 -37.96
C ARG A 3 -15.22 33.39 -38.30
N GLY A 4 -13.93 33.07 -38.20
CA GLY A 4 -13.44 31.71 -38.31
C GLY A 4 -14.11 30.84 -37.26
N ARG A 5 -14.96 29.90 -37.71
CA ARG A 5 -15.61 28.92 -36.84
C ARG A 5 -14.54 27.89 -36.50
N LEU A 6 -13.91 28.01 -35.33
CA LEU A 6 -12.99 27.00 -34.82
C LEU A 6 -13.72 25.64 -34.75
N PRO A 7 -13.16 24.55 -35.29
CA PRO A 7 -13.83 23.26 -35.31
C PRO A 7 -14.06 22.76 -33.88
N ILE A 8 -15.31 22.43 -33.54
CA ILE A 8 -15.70 21.85 -32.24
C ILE A 8 -14.87 20.60 -31.90
N MET A 9 -14.41 19.86 -32.92
CA MET A 9 -13.58 18.67 -32.76
C MET A 9 -12.21 18.97 -32.15
N ASP A 10 -11.55 20.07 -32.55
CA ASP A 10 -10.24 20.48 -32.02
C ASP A 10 -10.36 20.96 -30.56
N LEU A 11 -11.47 21.61 -30.23
CA LEU A 11 -11.73 22.14 -28.89
C LEU A 11 -12.02 21.02 -27.89
N LYS A 12 -12.75 19.98 -28.31
CA LYS A 12 -12.98 18.78 -27.50
C LYS A 12 -11.68 18.00 -27.29
N GLN A 13 -10.86 17.86 -28.33
CA GLN A 13 -9.57 17.19 -28.22
C GLN A 13 -8.60 17.94 -27.29
N ALA A 14 -8.53 19.26 -27.39
CA ALA A 14 -7.73 20.08 -26.49
C ALA A 14 -8.20 19.95 -25.03
N TYR A 15 -9.52 19.97 -24.80
CA TYR A 15 -10.08 19.82 -23.46
C TYR A 15 -9.87 18.41 -22.90
N ASP A 16 -9.99 17.37 -23.72
CA ASP A 16 -9.73 15.98 -23.33
C ASP A 16 -8.24 15.77 -23.02
N VAL A 17 -7.34 16.41 -23.78
CA VAL A 17 -5.89 16.40 -23.54
C VAL A 17 -5.53 17.20 -22.28
N GLU A 18 -6.12 18.37 -22.05
CA GLU A 18 -5.93 19.16 -20.83
C GLU A 18 -6.49 18.44 -19.61
N LEU A 19 -7.65 17.77 -19.74
CA LEU A 19 -8.22 16.95 -18.69
C LEU A 19 -7.31 15.77 -18.39
N MET A 20 -6.90 14.96 -19.38
CA MET A 20 -5.95 13.85 -19.19
C MET A 20 -4.59 14.32 -18.62
N SER A 21 -4.09 15.48 -19.06
CA SER A 21 -2.87 16.11 -18.54
C SER A 21 -3.07 16.57 -17.10
N SER A 22 -4.25 17.08 -16.75
CA SER A 22 -4.60 17.47 -15.38
C SER A 22 -4.81 16.24 -14.49
N THR A 23 -5.44 15.16 -14.96
CA THR A 23 -5.57 13.91 -14.21
C THR A 23 -4.23 13.23 -14.02
N SER A 24 -3.33 13.31 -15.01
CA SER A 24 -1.95 12.85 -14.89
C SER A 24 -1.12 13.75 -13.97
N LYS A 25 -1.33 15.07 -13.95
CA LYS A 25 -0.70 16.00 -13.00
C LYS A 25 -1.25 15.88 -11.57
N ILE A 26 -2.45 15.33 -11.40
CA ILE A 26 -3.00 14.91 -10.09
C ILE A 26 -2.53 13.48 -9.74
N GLN A 27 -1.61 12.87 -10.51
CA GLN A 27 -0.73 11.87 -9.89
C GLN A 27 -0.01 12.61 -8.76
N HIS A 28 -0.43 12.33 -7.53
CA HIS A 28 0.21 12.79 -6.30
C HIS A 28 1.72 12.80 -6.55
N GLU A 29 2.34 13.98 -6.53
CA GLU A 29 3.80 14.07 -6.55
C GLU A 29 4.27 13.27 -5.34
N LEU A 30 4.70 12.04 -5.60
CA LEU A 30 5.23 11.16 -4.58
C LEU A 30 6.44 11.90 -4.02
N TRP A 31 6.29 12.47 -2.83
CA TRP A 31 7.39 13.19 -2.21
C TRP A 31 8.59 12.26 -2.07
N PRO A 32 9.83 12.76 -2.23
CA PRO A 32 11.00 11.93 -2.06
C PRO A 32 10.96 11.25 -0.69
N LEU A 33 11.20 9.94 -0.68
CA LEU A 33 11.34 9.20 0.58
C LEU A 33 12.67 9.55 1.22
N ASP A 34 12.69 9.56 2.55
CA ASP A 34 13.94 9.62 3.30
C ASP A 34 14.82 8.40 3.00
N GLU A 35 16.12 8.52 3.25
CA GLU A 35 17.04 7.39 3.16
C GLU A 35 16.70 6.33 4.22
N ILE A 36 16.90 5.06 3.87
CA ILE A 36 16.68 3.95 4.80
C ILE A 36 17.74 4.02 5.91
N ASP A 37 17.28 4.12 7.15
CA ASP A 37 18.14 4.12 8.33
C ASP A 37 17.87 2.88 9.20
N SER A 38 18.62 1.83 8.91
CA SER A 38 18.57 0.58 9.66
C SER A 38 18.95 0.72 11.15
N ARG A 39 19.72 1.74 11.53
CA ARG A 39 20.15 1.94 12.94
C ARG A 39 19.01 2.45 13.80
N ASN A 40 18.18 3.33 13.22
CA ASN A 40 17.00 3.90 13.85
C ASN A 40 15.71 3.15 13.49
N ALA A 41 15.84 1.97 12.85
CA ALA A 41 14.71 1.14 12.39
C ALA A 41 13.70 1.88 11.49
N LYS A 42 14.18 2.81 10.65
CA LYS A 42 13.35 3.58 9.72
C LYS A 42 13.48 3.02 8.31
N PHE A 43 12.37 2.52 7.77
CA PHE A 43 12.35 1.85 6.47
C PHE A 43 11.21 2.40 5.59
N PRO A 44 11.32 3.61 5.02
CA PRO A 44 10.22 4.24 4.28
C PRO A 44 9.69 3.37 3.14
N CYS A 45 8.39 3.12 3.14
CA CYS A 45 7.66 2.25 2.19
C CYS A 45 8.25 0.85 2.01
N CYS A 46 8.80 0.26 3.06
CA CYS A 46 9.37 -1.09 3.01
C CYS A 46 8.42 -2.17 3.55
N LEU A 47 8.63 -3.39 3.08
CA LEU A 47 8.27 -4.60 3.82
C LEU A 47 9.43 -5.00 4.71
N VAL A 48 9.14 -5.33 5.96
CA VAL A 48 10.14 -5.79 6.93
C VAL A 48 9.81 -7.19 7.41
N TRP A 49 10.83 -7.99 7.67
CA TRP A 49 10.70 -9.37 8.10
C TRP A 49 11.69 -9.70 9.22
N THR A 50 11.23 -10.44 10.22
CA THR A 50 12.06 -11.00 11.29
C THR A 50 11.72 -12.48 11.53
N PRO A 51 12.72 -13.36 11.75
CA PRO A 51 12.46 -14.75 12.12
C PRO A 51 11.79 -14.83 13.50
N LEU A 52 10.76 -15.67 13.62
CA LEU A 52 10.10 -15.92 14.91
C LEU A 52 10.97 -16.85 15.78
N PRO A 53 11.28 -16.46 17.04
CA PRO A 53 12.03 -17.32 17.94
C PRO A 53 11.40 -18.71 18.07
N VAL A 54 12.22 -19.76 18.13
CA VAL A 54 11.82 -21.18 18.20
C VAL A 54 11.17 -21.73 16.91
N VAL A 55 10.22 -21.01 16.31
CA VAL A 55 9.53 -21.46 15.08
C VAL A 55 10.48 -21.51 13.89
N SER A 56 11.37 -20.53 13.75
CA SER A 56 12.33 -20.48 12.66
C SER A 56 13.38 -21.61 12.70
N TRP A 57 13.49 -22.36 13.81
CA TRP A 57 14.34 -23.55 13.86
C TRP A 57 13.71 -24.75 13.14
N LEU A 58 12.38 -24.86 13.15
CA LEU A 58 11.64 -25.92 12.47
C LEU A 58 11.28 -25.55 11.03
N ALA A 59 11.01 -24.26 10.78
CA ALA A 59 10.69 -23.75 9.46
C ALA A 59 11.33 -22.36 9.26
N PRO A 60 12.54 -22.29 8.67
CA PRO A 60 13.34 -21.05 8.62
C PRO A 60 12.74 -19.93 7.76
N PHE A 61 11.71 -20.22 6.97
CA PHE A 61 10.99 -19.25 6.15
C PHE A 61 9.80 -18.62 6.89
N ILE A 62 9.39 -19.19 8.02
CA ILE A 62 8.30 -18.65 8.84
C ILE A 62 8.88 -17.57 9.75
N GLY A 63 8.34 -16.37 9.60
CA GLY A 63 8.70 -15.21 10.40
C GLY A 63 7.57 -14.21 10.45
N HIS A 64 7.79 -13.14 11.19
CA HIS A 64 6.87 -12.04 11.36
C HIS A 64 7.09 -10.98 10.28
N LEU A 65 6.02 -10.50 9.67
CA LEU A 65 6.05 -9.47 8.64
C LEU A 65 5.50 -8.15 9.18
N GLY A 66 6.09 -7.05 8.72
CA GLY A 66 5.57 -5.70 8.90
C GLY A 66 5.59 -4.95 7.58
N ILE A 67 4.83 -3.87 7.52
CA ILE A 67 4.84 -2.91 6.41
C ILE A 67 5.06 -1.51 6.97
N CYS A 68 5.86 -0.72 6.27
CA CYS A 68 6.26 0.59 6.75
C CYS A 68 5.52 1.71 6.05
N ARG A 69 5.26 2.77 6.79
CA ARG A 69 4.73 4.05 6.30
C ARG A 69 5.76 4.82 5.46
N GLU A 70 5.33 5.94 4.90
CA GLU A 70 6.19 6.88 4.17
C GLU A 70 7.26 7.55 5.06
N ASP A 71 7.00 7.70 6.36
CA ASP A 71 7.97 8.21 7.36
C ASP A 71 8.94 7.15 7.89
N GLY A 72 8.81 5.91 7.40
CA GLY A 72 9.64 4.78 7.80
C GLY A 72 9.19 4.04 9.06
N ALA A 73 8.09 4.48 9.69
CA ALA A 73 7.51 3.80 10.83
C ALA A 73 7.00 2.41 10.46
N ILE A 74 7.35 1.40 11.28
CA ILE A 74 6.96 0.01 11.06
C ILE A 74 5.55 -0.22 11.61
N LEU A 75 4.67 -0.83 10.81
CA LEU A 75 3.36 -1.32 11.23
C LEU A 75 3.34 -2.84 11.21
N ASP A 76 2.94 -3.46 12.32
CA ASP A 76 2.78 -4.90 12.40
C ASP A 76 1.64 -5.35 13.29
N PHE A 77 1.02 -6.46 12.92
CA PHE A 77 -0.07 -7.08 13.68
C PHE A 77 0.47 -8.31 14.41
N SER A 78 0.70 -8.19 15.73
CA SER A 78 1.25 -9.27 16.58
C SER A 78 0.35 -9.67 17.75
N GLY A 79 -0.78 -8.99 17.95
CA GLY A 79 -1.72 -9.25 19.04
C GLY A 79 -3.17 -8.97 18.65
N SER A 80 -4.12 -9.57 19.37
CA SER A 80 -5.54 -9.35 19.10
C SER A 80 -5.92 -7.89 19.33
N ASN A 81 -6.71 -7.33 18.42
CA ASN A 81 -7.30 -6.00 18.50
C ASN A 81 -6.31 -4.83 18.53
N PHE A 82 -5.05 -5.05 18.16
CA PHE A 82 -4.04 -3.99 18.17
C PHE A 82 -3.00 -4.19 17.07
N VAL A 83 -2.66 -3.10 16.39
CA VAL A 83 -1.54 -3.03 15.43
C VAL A 83 -0.46 -2.15 16.05
N ASN A 84 0.76 -2.68 16.18
CA ASN A 84 1.88 -1.91 16.70
C ASN A 84 2.34 -0.89 15.66
N VAL A 85 2.78 0.25 16.15
CA VAL A 85 3.41 1.32 15.37
C VAL A 85 4.79 1.55 15.99
N ASP A 86 5.82 1.56 15.16
CA ASP A 86 7.24 1.76 15.51
C ASP A 86 7.90 0.69 16.37
N GLU A 87 7.14 -0.08 17.15
CA GLU A 87 7.65 -1.21 17.92
C GLU A 87 7.48 -2.54 17.17
N PHE A 88 8.43 -2.86 16.29
CA PHE A 88 8.37 -4.11 15.52
C PHE A 88 8.46 -5.32 16.45
N SER A 89 7.39 -6.12 16.45
CA SER A 89 7.32 -7.28 17.34
C SER A 89 8.34 -8.36 16.97
N PHE A 90 8.78 -9.11 17.98
CA PHE A 90 9.72 -10.24 17.86
C PHE A 90 11.18 -9.87 17.50
N GLY A 91 11.54 -8.59 17.57
CA GLY A 91 12.93 -8.13 17.57
C GLY A 91 13.28 -7.24 16.38
N VAL A 92 14.59 -7.16 16.08
CA VAL A 92 15.09 -6.29 15.01
C VAL A 92 14.72 -6.82 13.62
N THR A 93 14.56 -5.91 12.67
CA THR A 93 14.34 -6.23 11.26
C THR A 93 15.54 -7.02 10.71
N ALA A 94 15.32 -8.29 10.36
CA ALA A 94 16.35 -9.14 9.78
C ALA A 94 16.49 -8.94 8.27
N ARG A 95 15.37 -8.64 7.59
CA ARG A 95 15.32 -8.35 6.15
C ARG A 95 14.33 -7.25 5.87
N TYR A 96 14.62 -6.43 4.87
CA TYR A 96 13.70 -5.42 4.37
C TYR A 96 13.73 -5.37 2.84
N VAL A 97 12.62 -4.96 2.24
CA VAL A 97 12.49 -4.72 0.80
C VAL A 97 11.70 -3.44 0.60
N GLN A 98 12.32 -2.42 0.00
CA GLN A 98 11.62 -1.18 -0.34
C GLN A 98 10.67 -1.42 -1.51
N LEU A 99 9.40 -1.04 -1.32
CA LEU A 99 8.38 -1.15 -2.34
C LEU A 99 8.33 0.13 -3.17
N ASP A 100 8.04 -0.05 -4.45
CA ASP A 100 7.95 1.03 -5.40
C ASP A 100 6.51 1.57 -5.44
N ARG A 101 6.32 2.77 -4.89
CA ARG A 101 5.00 3.42 -4.81
C ARG A 101 4.38 3.67 -6.20
N GLU A 102 5.17 3.73 -7.26
CA GLU A 102 4.64 3.88 -8.63
C GLU A 102 3.88 2.64 -9.11
N LYS A 103 4.09 1.49 -8.45
CA LYS A 103 3.36 0.24 -8.71
C LYS A 103 2.06 0.14 -7.94
N CYS A 104 1.72 1.12 -7.11
CA CYS A 104 0.44 1.19 -6.41
C CYS A 104 -0.62 1.86 -7.30
N CYS A 105 -1.88 1.51 -7.07
CA CYS A 105 -3.01 2.17 -7.69
C CYS A 105 -3.70 3.05 -6.63
N PHE A 106 -3.69 4.37 -6.83
CA PHE A 106 -4.36 5.34 -5.95
C PHE A 106 -5.55 6.00 -6.69
N PRO A 107 -6.71 5.33 -6.73
CA PRO A 107 -7.88 5.83 -7.44
C PRO A 107 -8.53 6.99 -6.67
N LEU A 108 -8.78 8.12 -7.34
CA LEU A 108 -9.51 9.27 -6.78
C LEU A 108 -11.00 8.98 -6.55
N ASN A 109 -11.56 7.99 -7.25
CA ASN A 109 -12.94 7.55 -7.14
C ASN A 109 -13.05 6.05 -7.48
N MET A 110 -14.18 5.43 -7.13
CA MET A 110 -14.41 3.98 -7.29
C MET A 110 -14.33 3.47 -8.74
N SER A 111 -14.38 4.36 -9.74
CA SER A 111 -14.28 4.02 -11.17
C SER A 111 -12.93 4.44 -11.79
N GLY A 112 -12.04 5.05 -11.01
CA GLY A 112 -10.76 5.61 -11.45
C GLY A 112 -9.57 4.66 -11.32
N HIS A 113 -9.82 3.36 -11.16
CA HIS A 113 -8.77 2.37 -11.01
C HIS A 113 -8.04 2.14 -12.34
N THR A 114 -6.72 2.25 -12.33
CA THR A 114 -5.84 1.97 -13.50
C THR A 114 -5.25 0.56 -13.47
N CYS A 115 -5.45 -0.17 -12.37
CA CYS A 115 -4.96 -1.53 -12.18
C CYS A 115 -5.77 -2.58 -12.95
N LYS A 116 -5.10 -3.68 -13.34
CA LYS A 116 -5.70 -4.80 -14.09
C LYS A 116 -6.93 -5.41 -13.41
N GLN A 117 -6.95 -5.42 -12.07
CA GLN A 117 -8.01 -5.98 -11.24
C GLN A 117 -8.85 -4.89 -10.55
N GLY A 118 -9.16 -3.79 -11.24
CA GLY A 118 -9.87 -2.64 -10.67
C GLY A 118 -11.18 -2.97 -9.93
N TYR A 119 -11.97 -3.93 -10.42
CA TYR A 119 -13.19 -4.36 -9.73
C TYR A 119 -12.91 -5.05 -8.39
N GLN A 120 -11.91 -5.93 -8.32
CA GLN A 120 -11.54 -6.59 -7.06
C GLN A 120 -10.87 -5.60 -6.10
N HIS A 121 -10.08 -4.67 -6.64
CA HIS A 121 -9.46 -3.61 -5.85
C HIS A 121 -10.51 -2.69 -5.22
N SER A 122 -11.59 -2.35 -5.93
CA SER A 122 -12.64 -1.49 -5.39
C SER A 122 -13.38 -2.11 -4.19
N GLU A 123 -13.39 -3.43 -4.03
CA GLU A 123 -13.91 -4.12 -2.84
C GLU A 123 -13.10 -3.80 -1.57
N TYR A 124 -11.80 -3.51 -1.73
CA TYR A 124 -10.94 -3.06 -0.63
C TYR A 124 -11.06 -1.54 -0.38
N GLY A 125 -11.87 -0.85 -1.17
CA GLY A 125 -12.07 0.59 -1.11
C GLY A 125 -11.06 1.38 -1.95
N THR A 126 -11.11 2.69 -1.79
CA THR A 126 -10.20 3.64 -2.43
C THR A 126 -9.19 4.16 -1.41
N ALA A 127 -7.92 4.23 -1.79
CA ALA A 127 -6.89 4.90 -1.02
C ALA A 127 -6.26 5.98 -1.89
N ILE A 128 -6.08 7.16 -1.32
CA ILE A 128 -5.50 8.31 -2.04
C ILE A 128 -3.97 8.35 -1.92
N THR A 129 -3.42 7.79 -0.84
CA THR A 129 -1.97 7.72 -0.59
C THR A 129 -1.58 6.39 0.03
N TRP A 130 -0.28 6.13 0.10
CA TRP A 130 0.28 4.95 0.74
C TRP A 130 -0.16 4.86 2.21
N ASP A 131 0.08 5.91 2.99
CA ASP A 131 -0.25 5.95 4.42
C ASP A 131 -1.77 5.87 4.68
N ASP A 132 -2.60 6.39 3.76
CA ASP A 132 -4.06 6.29 3.85
C ASP A 132 -4.54 4.84 3.66
N ALA A 133 -3.94 4.11 2.72
CA ALA A 133 -4.19 2.68 2.54
C ALA A 133 -3.80 1.89 3.81
N LEU A 134 -2.62 2.16 4.37
CA LEU A 134 -2.15 1.50 5.58
C LEU A 134 -3.05 1.80 6.78
N ARG A 135 -3.45 3.06 6.97
CA ARG A 135 -4.38 3.47 8.03
C ARG A 135 -5.72 2.74 7.93
N SER A 136 -6.23 2.57 6.70
CA SER A 136 -7.46 1.81 6.46
C SER A 136 -7.31 0.33 6.80
N SER A 137 -6.13 -0.26 6.58
CA SER A 137 -5.81 -1.62 7.04
C SER A 137 -5.68 -1.71 8.55
N VAL A 138 -5.04 -0.74 9.22
CA VAL A 138 -4.94 -0.69 10.68
C VAL A 138 -6.33 -0.73 11.30
N ARG A 139 -7.23 0.17 10.89
CA ARG A 139 -8.63 0.20 11.37
C ARG A 139 -9.38 -1.11 11.14
N TYR A 140 -9.09 -1.80 10.03
CA TYR A 140 -9.71 -3.08 9.73
C TYR A 140 -9.21 -4.20 10.68
N PHE A 141 -7.96 -4.14 11.13
CA PHE A 141 -7.34 -5.13 12.03
C PHE A 141 -7.45 -4.80 13.52
N GLU A 142 -7.73 -3.55 13.89
CA GLU A 142 -7.98 -3.11 15.28
C GLU A 142 -9.10 -3.88 16.01
N HIS A 143 -9.97 -4.59 15.28
CA HIS A 143 -11.03 -5.41 15.87
C HIS A 143 -10.91 -6.91 15.53
N LYS A 144 -9.74 -7.35 15.07
CA LYS A 144 -9.49 -8.74 14.69
C LYS A 144 -8.78 -9.49 15.80
N SER A 145 -9.23 -10.72 16.04
CA SER A 145 -8.51 -11.67 16.90
C SER A 145 -7.32 -12.24 16.15
N TYR A 146 -6.14 -12.18 16.77
CA TYR A 146 -4.93 -12.76 16.21
C TYR A 146 -5.02 -14.28 16.20
N ASN A 147 -4.70 -14.90 15.07
CA ASN A 147 -4.57 -16.33 14.91
C ASN A 147 -3.35 -16.62 14.01
N LEU A 148 -2.43 -17.46 14.51
CA LEU A 148 -1.19 -17.81 13.84
C LEU A 148 -1.37 -18.30 12.40
N PHE A 149 -2.48 -18.97 12.07
CA PHE A 149 -2.69 -19.58 10.76
C PHE A 149 -3.59 -18.78 9.81
N THR A 150 -4.59 -18.07 10.33
CA THR A 150 -5.65 -17.45 9.51
C THR A 150 -5.69 -15.92 9.59
N CYS A 151 -5.27 -15.34 10.72
CA CYS A 151 -5.31 -13.90 10.97
C CYS A 151 -4.05 -13.45 11.71
N ASN A 152 -2.95 -13.38 10.98
CA ASN A 152 -1.62 -13.05 11.51
C ASN A 152 -1.04 -11.81 10.79
N SER A 153 0.25 -11.55 11.00
CA SER A 153 0.97 -10.46 10.35
C SER A 153 1.00 -10.55 8.82
N HIS A 154 1.00 -11.75 8.25
CA HIS A 154 0.92 -11.95 6.79
C HIS A 154 -0.45 -11.53 6.26
N SER A 155 -1.53 -11.89 6.96
CA SER A 155 -2.89 -11.45 6.63
C SER A 155 -3.02 -9.92 6.68
N PHE A 156 -2.39 -9.28 7.67
CA PHE A 156 -2.33 -7.82 7.78
C PHE A 156 -1.59 -7.17 6.62
N VAL A 157 -0.36 -7.63 6.33
CA VAL A 157 0.46 -7.08 5.24
C VAL A 157 -0.21 -7.30 3.88
N ALA A 158 -0.82 -8.46 3.62
CA ALA A 158 -1.56 -8.68 2.38
C ALA A 158 -2.78 -7.78 2.26
N ASN A 159 -3.51 -7.52 3.36
CA ASN A 159 -4.61 -6.55 3.31
C ASN A 159 -4.11 -5.16 2.93
N CYS A 160 -2.96 -4.73 3.47
CA CYS A 160 -2.33 -3.47 3.10
C CYS A 160 -1.99 -3.44 1.59
N LEU A 161 -1.32 -4.48 1.09
CA LEU A 161 -0.94 -4.59 -0.33
C LEU A 161 -2.16 -4.65 -1.26
N ASN A 162 -3.25 -5.27 -0.83
CA ASN A 162 -4.50 -5.32 -1.58
C ASN A 162 -5.18 -3.95 -1.67
N ARG A 163 -5.16 -3.16 -0.58
CA ARG A 163 -5.64 -1.77 -0.60
C ARG A 163 -4.80 -0.87 -1.50
N LEU A 164 -3.50 -1.15 -1.59
CA LEU A 164 -2.58 -0.47 -2.51
C LEU A 164 -2.67 -0.96 -3.96
N CYS A 165 -3.30 -2.13 -4.18
CA CYS A 165 -3.23 -2.91 -5.43
C CYS A 165 -1.80 -2.95 -6.01
N TYR A 166 -0.84 -3.31 -5.16
CA TYR A 166 0.56 -3.31 -5.54
C TYR A 166 0.82 -4.23 -6.73
N ASN A 167 1.48 -3.71 -7.77
CA ASN A 167 1.73 -4.40 -9.04
C ASN A 167 0.44 -4.80 -9.79
N GLY A 168 -0.65 -4.05 -9.57
CA GLY A 168 -1.94 -4.22 -10.25
C GLY A 168 -2.64 -5.55 -9.95
N SER A 169 -2.29 -6.20 -8.85
CA SER A 169 -2.78 -7.52 -8.45
C SER A 169 -3.32 -7.49 -7.02
N VAL A 170 -4.36 -8.28 -6.77
CA VAL A 170 -4.92 -8.54 -5.44
C VAL A 170 -4.43 -9.91 -4.98
N ILE A 171 -3.82 -9.95 -3.80
CA ILE A 171 -3.27 -11.14 -3.17
C ILE A 171 -4.39 -11.82 -2.36
N THR A 172 -4.76 -13.04 -2.73
CA THR A 172 -5.69 -13.85 -1.94
C THR A 172 -4.89 -14.67 -0.93
N ILE A 173 -4.98 -14.31 0.35
CA ILE A 173 -4.55 -15.18 1.45
C ILE A 173 -5.74 -16.05 1.86
N PHE A 174 -5.55 -17.37 1.93
CA PHE A 174 -6.56 -18.30 2.42
C PHE A 174 -6.96 -17.92 3.86
N ARG A 175 -8.23 -17.54 4.03
CA ARG A 175 -8.85 -17.23 5.33
C ARG A 175 -9.23 -18.50 6.07
#